data_AF-A0A1H8I0I9-F1
#
_entry.id   AF-A0A1H8I0I9-F1
#
_cell.length_a   1.000
_cell.length_b   1.000
_cell.length_c   1.000
_cell.angle_alpha   90.00
_cell.angle_beta   90.00
_cell.angle_gamma   90.00
#
_symmetry.space_group_name_H-M   'P 1'
#
loop_
_entity.id
_entity.type
_entity.pdbx_description
1 polymer ?
#
loop_
_entity_poly.entity_id
_entity_poly.type
_entity_poly.pdbx_seq_one_letter_code
_entity_poly.pdbx_strand_id
1 'polypeptide(L)'
;MLLFSSLLTLLMAGLTADLSGGSDQDSDEPPPDDLPLLPPIMPDPDTGGLTLLGTGGDDLLHGGDGDDLIRGGAGHDDIRGGLGNDTIRAGDGDDWVQGDGVYGPGGDDVIWGGAGNDSLAGQGGDDFLHGGSGDDTLLGGEGNDTLIGGRGNDWLSGHDGDDVLIAGPNGMNDLDGGRGNDVLIGHDGPRMNWLHGGEGDDTLHPGSGDFAEGQAGADLFVLRDGMTEAPIIADFDAAEDRIELHLPDDMAETAVVDLHRDTDGTLLLRVDGHAVARLLQDGGLRVGDILIVPQNT
;
A
#
# COMPACT_ATOMS: atom_id res chain seq x y z
N MET A 1 7.46 16.32 -9.10
CA MET A 1 6.44 16.91 -8.20
C MET A 1 5.07 17.21 -8.82
N LEU A 2 4.85 17.22 -10.15
CA LEU A 2 3.49 17.35 -10.75
C LEU A 2 2.93 16.04 -11.33
N LEU A 3 3.67 14.93 -11.24
CA LEU A 3 3.29 13.62 -11.80
C LEU A 3 2.59 12.69 -10.80
N PHE A 4 2.68 12.97 -9.48
CA PHE A 4 2.10 12.12 -8.44
C PHE A 4 0.59 12.30 -8.28
N SER A 5 0.06 13.53 -8.40
CA SER A 5 -1.38 13.77 -8.26
C SER A 5 -2.21 13.07 -9.35
N SER A 6 -1.74 13.00 -10.60
CA SER A 6 -2.47 12.30 -11.68
C SER A 6 -2.30 10.78 -11.62
N LEU A 7 -1.21 10.26 -11.04
CA LEU A 7 -1.01 8.82 -10.85
C LEU A 7 -1.87 8.31 -9.68
N LEU A 8 -2.01 9.09 -8.61
CA LEU A 8 -2.87 8.76 -7.46
C LEU A 8 -4.36 8.75 -7.83
N THR A 9 -4.84 9.69 -8.66
CA THR A 9 -6.22 9.65 -9.18
C THR A 9 -6.44 8.42 -10.08
N LEU A 10 -5.43 7.98 -10.83
CA LEU A 10 -5.52 6.78 -11.67
C LEU A 10 -5.52 5.49 -10.82
N LEU A 11 -4.70 5.44 -9.75
CA LEU A 11 -4.69 4.34 -8.78
C LEU A 11 -6.04 4.23 -8.05
N MET A 12 -6.57 5.36 -7.57
CA MET A 12 -7.84 5.43 -6.85
C MET A 12 -9.06 5.20 -7.76
N ALA A 13 -9.01 5.64 -9.03
CA ALA A 13 -10.09 5.39 -9.99
C ALA A 13 -10.11 3.93 -10.50
N GLY A 14 -8.93 3.32 -10.67
CA GLY A 14 -8.79 1.91 -11.06
C GLY A 14 -9.39 0.95 -10.04
N LEU A 15 -9.28 1.26 -8.74
CA LEU A 15 -9.84 0.45 -7.66
C LEU A 15 -11.38 0.46 -7.59
N THR A 16 -12.06 1.47 -8.16
CA THR A 16 -13.54 1.54 -8.16
C THR A 16 -14.20 0.75 -9.28
N ALA A 17 -13.45 0.40 -10.34
CA ALA A 17 -14.01 -0.24 -11.53
C ALA A 17 -14.38 -1.72 -11.31
N ASP A 18 -13.80 -2.37 -10.29
CA ASP A 18 -14.02 -3.80 -9.99
C ASP A 18 -15.06 -4.06 -8.86
N LEU A 19 -16.00 -3.12 -8.65
CA LEU A 19 -16.97 -3.21 -7.53
C LEU A 19 -18.45 -3.31 -7.95
N SER A 20 -18.78 -3.52 -9.23
CA SER A 20 -20.15 -3.90 -9.60
C SER A 20 -20.32 -5.42 -9.54
N GLY A 21 -20.81 -5.92 -8.40
CA GLY A 21 -21.01 -7.34 -8.15
C GLY A 21 -21.71 -8.13 -9.27
N GLY A 22 -21.11 -9.27 -9.60
CA GLY A 22 -21.71 -10.38 -10.33
C GLY A 22 -21.49 -11.66 -9.53
N SER A 23 -22.56 -12.43 -9.36
CA SER A 23 -22.64 -13.68 -8.61
C SER A 23 -21.48 -14.64 -8.82
N ASP A 24 -20.95 -15.17 -7.71
CA ASP A 24 -20.25 -16.46 -7.66
C ASP A 24 -20.98 -17.48 -8.55
N GLN A 25 -20.34 -17.86 -9.66
CA GLN A 25 -20.39 -19.12 -10.41
C GLN A 25 -19.95 -18.83 -11.87
N ASP A 26 -18.64 -18.78 -12.11
CA ASP A 26 -18.00 -19.56 -13.17
C ASP A 26 -16.48 -19.39 -13.09
N SER A 27 -15.81 -20.53 -12.91
CA SER A 27 -14.42 -20.79 -13.26
C SER A 27 -14.07 -20.29 -14.67
N ASP A 28 -12.86 -19.74 -14.85
CA ASP A 28 -12.23 -19.33 -16.13
C ASP A 28 -12.51 -17.92 -16.70
N GLU A 29 -12.76 -16.89 -15.90
CA GLU A 29 -12.60 -15.50 -16.39
C GLU A 29 -11.28 -14.88 -15.85
N PRO A 30 -10.30 -14.55 -16.72
CA PRO A 30 -9.12 -13.82 -16.28
C PRO A 30 -9.54 -12.42 -15.79
N PRO A 31 -8.87 -11.87 -14.75
CA PRO A 31 -9.20 -10.54 -14.26
C PRO A 31 -9.10 -9.51 -15.40
N PRO A 32 -9.94 -8.45 -15.40
CA PRO A 32 -9.91 -7.43 -16.43
C PRO A 32 -8.54 -6.73 -16.45
N ASP A 33 -7.93 -6.72 -17.64
CA ASP A 33 -6.61 -6.15 -18.00
C ASP A 33 -6.50 -4.60 -17.85
N ASP A 34 -7.13 -3.98 -16.85
CA ASP A 34 -7.20 -2.50 -16.74
C ASP A 34 -6.29 -1.89 -15.65
N LEU A 35 -5.39 -2.66 -15.04
CA LEU A 35 -4.19 -2.08 -14.43
C LEU A 35 -3.17 -1.78 -15.54
N PRO A 36 -2.41 -0.67 -15.48
CA PRO A 36 -1.41 -0.39 -16.50
C PRO A 36 -0.49 -1.61 -16.60
N LEU A 37 -0.53 -2.26 -17.77
CA LEU A 37 0.28 -3.43 -18.10
C LEU A 37 1.75 -3.11 -17.81
N LEU A 38 2.22 -3.45 -16.61
CA LEU A 38 3.58 -3.94 -16.51
C LEU A 38 3.61 -5.15 -17.45
N PRO A 39 4.45 -5.13 -18.50
CA PRO A 39 4.47 -6.24 -19.44
C PRO A 39 4.71 -7.52 -18.63
N PRO A 40 3.95 -8.61 -18.86
CA PRO A 40 4.35 -9.90 -18.30
C PRO A 40 5.77 -10.15 -18.80
N ILE A 41 6.72 -10.16 -17.88
CA ILE A 41 8.09 -10.54 -18.18
C ILE A 41 7.98 -12.03 -18.46
N MET A 42 7.81 -12.39 -19.73
CA MET A 42 8.07 -13.77 -20.13
C MET A 42 9.52 -14.04 -19.73
N PRO A 43 9.80 -15.17 -19.05
CA PRO A 43 11.15 -15.49 -18.65
C PRO A 43 12.05 -15.45 -19.89
N ASP A 44 13.16 -14.72 -19.80
CA ASP A 44 14.13 -14.69 -20.90
C ASP A 44 14.67 -16.12 -21.05
N PRO A 45 14.45 -16.80 -22.19
CA PRO A 45 14.96 -18.17 -22.37
C PRO A 45 16.49 -18.27 -22.25
N ASP A 46 17.20 -17.13 -22.27
CA ASP A 46 18.65 -17.05 -22.09
C ASP A 46 19.10 -16.91 -20.62
N THR A 47 18.20 -16.67 -19.62
CA THR A 47 18.54 -16.60 -18.18
C THR A 47 18.44 -17.94 -17.44
N GLY A 48 17.82 -18.95 -18.03
CA GLY A 48 17.74 -20.31 -17.46
C GLY A 48 16.47 -20.60 -16.65
N GLY A 49 15.51 -19.68 -16.65
CA GLY A 49 14.24 -19.77 -15.94
C GLY A 49 13.35 -20.98 -16.31
N LEU A 50 12.53 -21.37 -15.34
CA LEU A 50 11.60 -22.48 -15.36
C LEU A 50 10.14 -22.00 -15.42
N THR A 51 9.24 -22.94 -15.73
CA THR A 51 7.80 -22.76 -15.53
C THR A 51 7.28 -23.89 -14.67
N LEU A 52 6.84 -23.56 -13.46
CA LEU A 52 6.32 -24.51 -12.49
C LEU A 52 4.81 -24.32 -12.34
N LEU A 53 4.08 -25.42 -12.38
CA LEU A 53 2.63 -25.45 -12.17
C LEU A 53 2.35 -26.48 -11.08
N GLY A 54 1.81 -26.02 -9.96
CA GLY A 54 1.23 -26.87 -8.94
C GLY A 54 -0.13 -27.43 -9.37
N THR A 55 -0.82 -27.98 -8.40
CA THR A 55 -2.01 -28.79 -8.55
C THR A 55 -3.19 -28.13 -7.84
N GLY A 56 -4.10 -28.92 -7.29
CA GLY A 56 -5.24 -28.42 -6.52
C GLY A 56 -5.17 -28.83 -5.05
N GLY A 57 -3.98 -29.19 -4.57
CA GLY A 57 -3.72 -29.40 -3.15
C GLY A 57 -2.31 -28.92 -2.84
N ASP A 58 -1.97 -28.94 -1.55
CA ASP A 58 -0.73 -28.37 -1.00
C ASP A 58 0.54 -28.83 -1.74
N ASP A 59 1.20 -27.89 -2.40
CA ASP A 59 2.40 -28.10 -3.22
C ASP A 59 3.65 -27.45 -2.60
N LEU A 60 4.81 -27.99 -2.98
CA LEU A 60 6.12 -27.44 -2.65
C LEU A 60 6.85 -27.10 -3.95
N LEU A 61 6.99 -25.82 -4.26
CA LEU A 61 7.50 -25.32 -5.54
C LEU A 61 8.78 -24.50 -5.33
N HIS A 62 9.82 -24.80 -6.13
CA HIS A 62 11.12 -24.13 -6.08
C HIS A 62 11.61 -23.82 -7.49
N GLY A 63 11.75 -22.54 -7.82
CA GLY A 63 12.24 -22.07 -9.12
C GLY A 63 13.74 -22.32 -9.27
N GLY A 64 14.55 -21.84 -8.32
CA GLY A 64 15.99 -22.08 -8.30
C GLY A 64 16.77 -20.87 -8.79
N ASP A 65 17.59 -21.03 -9.82
CA ASP A 65 18.32 -19.89 -10.41
C ASP A 65 17.65 -19.52 -11.74
N GLY A 66 17.55 -18.22 -12.04
CA GLY A 66 16.99 -17.66 -13.26
C GLY A 66 15.56 -17.15 -13.04
N ASP A 67 15.05 -16.37 -14.00
CA ASP A 67 13.74 -15.74 -13.89
C ASP A 67 12.63 -16.78 -14.08
N ASP A 68 11.93 -17.17 -13.03
CA ASP A 68 10.97 -18.26 -13.00
C ASP A 68 9.51 -17.79 -13.12
N LEU A 69 8.65 -18.63 -13.72
CA LEU A 69 7.20 -18.46 -13.68
C LEU A 69 6.58 -19.58 -12.85
N ILE A 70 6.06 -19.25 -11.67
CA ILE A 70 5.51 -20.23 -10.73
C ILE A 70 4.01 -19.98 -10.51
N ARG A 71 3.20 -21.04 -10.57
CA ARG A 71 1.79 -21.03 -10.18
C ARG A 71 1.51 -22.15 -9.19
N GLY A 72 1.03 -21.81 -7.99
CA GLY A 72 0.65 -22.77 -6.94
C GLY A 72 -0.62 -23.53 -7.32
N GLY A 73 -1.72 -22.80 -7.50
CA GLY A 73 -3.01 -23.36 -7.90
C GLY A 73 -4.01 -23.25 -6.77
N ALA A 74 -4.50 -24.36 -6.27
CA ALA A 74 -5.31 -24.37 -5.05
C ALA A 74 -4.65 -25.26 -4.00
N GLY A 75 -4.90 -25.02 -2.72
CA GLY A 75 -4.21 -25.70 -1.62
C GLY A 75 -3.30 -24.75 -0.88
N HIS A 76 -2.69 -25.20 0.21
CA HIS A 76 -1.73 -24.41 0.97
C HIS A 76 -0.32 -24.65 0.44
N ASP A 77 0.20 -23.73 -0.35
CA ASP A 77 1.44 -23.92 -1.10
C ASP A 77 2.66 -23.29 -0.39
N ASP A 78 3.82 -23.97 -0.45
CA ASP A 78 5.13 -23.42 -0.08
C ASP A 78 5.92 -23.16 -1.36
N ILE A 79 6.05 -21.88 -1.71
CA ILE A 79 6.66 -21.43 -2.95
C ILE A 79 7.93 -20.64 -2.66
N ARG A 80 9.03 -21.01 -3.34
CA ARG A 80 10.27 -20.24 -3.38
C ARG A 80 10.62 -19.93 -4.82
N GLY A 81 10.77 -18.65 -5.16
CA GLY A 81 11.28 -18.20 -6.45
C GLY A 81 12.74 -18.63 -6.62
N GLY A 82 13.65 -17.98 -5.91
CA GLY A 82 15.03 -18.42 -5.78
C GLY A 82 16.04 -17.30 -5.99
N LEU A 83 16.71 -17.25 -7.14
CA LEU A 83 17.57 -16.15 -7.54
C LEU A 83 17.14 -15.73 -8.93
N GLY A 84 16.96 -14.44 -9.15
CA GLY A 84 16.48 -13.92 -10.43
C GLY A 84 15.15 -13.21 -10.24
N ASN A 85 14.59 -12.68 -11.31
CA ASN A 85 13.36 -11.91 -11.22
C ASN A 85 12.17 -12.82 -11.50
N ASP A 86 11.50 -13.27 -10.45
CA ASP A 86 10.48 -14.29 -10.50
C ASP A 86 9.07 -13.72 -10.63
N THR A 87 8.18 -14.49 -11.25
CA THR A 87 6.76 -14.19 -11.35
C THR A 87 5.97 -15.31 -10.68
N ILE A 88 5.41 -15.04 -9.51
CA ILE A 88 4.80 -16.05 -8.64
C ILE A 88 3.31 -15.73 -8.42
N ARG A 89 2.44 -16.71 -8.68
CA ARG A 89 1.02 -16.66 -8.30
C ARG A 89 0.70 -17.85 -7.41
N ALA A 90 0.41 -17.62 -6.13
CA ALA A 90 0.16 -18.71 -5.20
C ALA A 90 -1.21 -19.35 -5.46
N GLY A 91 -2.30 -18.56 -5.39
CA GLY A 91 -3.61 -18.96 -5.85
C GLY A 91 -4.65 -19.02 -4.73
N ASP A 92 -5.39 -20.13 -4.61
CA ASP A 92 -6.38 -20.31 -3.55
C ASP A 92 -5.76 -21.11 -2.39
N GLY A 93 -5.78 -20.59 -1.18
CA GLY A 93 -5.27 -21.24 0.02
C GLY A 93 -4.52 -20.25 0.91
N ASP A 94 -4.21 -20.65 2.14
CA ASP A 94 -3.27 -19.89 2.97
C ASP A 94 -1.84 -20.27 2.53
N ASP A 95 -1.20 -19.43 1.73
CA ASP A 95 0.07 -19.74 1.07
C ASP A 95 1.28 -19.10 1.77
N TRP A 96 2.44 -19.73 1.62
CA TRP A 96 3.72 -19.17 2.02
C TRP A 96 4.60 -18.98 0.80
N VAL A 97 4.93 -17.72 0.49
CA VAL A 97 5.73 -17.35 -0.67
C VAL A 97 6.96 -16.56 -0.24
N GLN A 98 8.10 -17.00 -0.73
CA GLN A 98 9.35 -16.26 -0.68
C GLN A 98 9.84 -16.05 -2.11
N GLY A 99 9.99 -14.79 -2.51
CA GLY A 99 10.55 -14.40 -3.80
C GLY A 99 11.99 -14.91 -3.91
N ASP A 100 12.88 -14.33 -3.11
CA ASP A 100 14.28 -14.68 -3.15
C ASP A 100 14.81 -15.58 -2.02
N GLY A 101 15.94 -16.22 -2.32
CA GLY A 101 16.76 -16.89 -1.33
C GLY A 101 17.52 -15.89 -0.42
N VAL A 102 17.80 -16.31 0.81
CA VAL A 102 18.55 -15.53 1.84
C VAL A 102 20.01 -15.20 1.45
N TYR A 103 20.49 -15.66 0.29
CA TYR A 103 21.90 -15.53 -0.12
C TYR A 103 22.02 -15.25 -1.63
N GLY A 104 22.19 -13.98 -2.00
CA GLY A 104 22.41 -13.58 -3.39
C GLY A 104 22.32 -12.06 -3.54
N PRO A 105 22.63 -11.50 -4.73
CA PRO A 105 21.96 -10.27 -5.13
C PRO A 105 20.47 -10.60 -5.28
N GLY A 106 19.60 -9.85 -4.61
CA GLY A 106 18.17 -10.02 -4.79
C GLY A 106 17.73 -9.74 -6.23
N GLY A 107 16.55 -10.22 -6.59
CA GLY A 107 15.85 -10.07 -7.85
C GLY A 107 14.56 -9.28 -7.66
N ASP A 108 14.14 -8.61 -8.74
CA ASP A 108 12.90 -7.81 -8.70
C ASP A 108 11.71 -8.75 -8.98
N ASP A 109 11.05 -9.22 -7.92
CA ASP A 109 10.01 -10.24 -7.98
C ASP A 109 8.60 -9.65 -8.12
N VAL A 110 7.70 -10.45 -8.71
CA VAL A 110 6.27 -10.13 -8.80
C VAL A 110 5.45 -11.26 -8.19
N ILE A 111 4.87 -10.99 -7.02
CA ILE A 111 4.21 -11.98 -6.18
C ILE A 111 2.74 -11.62 -5.98
N TRP A 112 1.85 -12.55 -6.32
CA TRP A 112 0.43 -12.51 -5.95
C TRP A 112 0.10 -13.68 -5.02
N GLY A 113 -0.43 -13.38 -3.83
CA GLY A 113 -0.95 -14.37 -2.89
C GLY A 113 -2.21 -15.01 -3.45
N GLY A 114 -3.31 -14.26 -3.49
CA GLY A 114 -4.55 -14.71 -4.09
C GLY A 114 -5.66 -14.74 -3.07
N ALA A 115 -6.26 -15.90 -2.82
CA ALA A 115 -7.38 -16.03 -1.89
C ALA A 115 -7.01 -16.93 -0.71
N GLY A 116 -6.98 -16.37 0.49
CA GLY A 116 -6.56 -17.04 1.72
C GLY A 116 -5.72 -16.08 2.55
N ASN A 117 -5.23 -16.54 3.70
CA ASN A 117 -4.38 -15.72 4.55
C ASN A 117 -2.92 -16.00 4.18
N ASP A 118 -2.37 -15.17 3.32
CA ASP A 118 -1.07 -15.42 2.70
C ASP A 118 0.08 -14.78 3.48
N SER A 119 1.26 -15.39 3.37
CA SER A 119 2.52 -14.85 3.88
C SER A 119 3.49 -14.67 2.72
N LEU A 120 3.68 -13.44 2.28
CA LEU A 120 4.49 -13.07 1.12
C LEU A 120 5.74 -12.32 1.58
N ALA A 121 6.91 -12.71 1.08
CA ALA A 121 8.17 -12.01 1.34
C ALA A 121 8.99 -11.86 0.05
N GLY A 122 9.30 -10.63 -0.35
CA GLY A 122 10.15 -10.33 -1.52
C GLY A 122 11.63 -10.64 -1.25
N GLN A 123 12.12 -10.15 -0.12
CA GLN A 123 13.50 -10.22 0.40
C GLN A 123 14.43 -9.13 -0.10
N GLY A 124 14.90 -9.16 -1.34
CA GLY A 124 15.86 -8.19 -1.81
C GLY A 124 15.62 -7.90 -3.28
N GLY A 125 15.82 -6.66 -3.71
CA GLY A 125 15.37 -6.23 -5.03
C GLY A 125 14.20 -5.27 -4.91
N ASP A 126 13.77 -4.69 -6.03
CA ASP A 126 12.60 -3.81 -6.05
C ASP A 126 11.34 -4.68 -6.35
N ASP A 127 10.64 -5.13 -5.32
CA ASP A 127 9.60 -6.16 -5.42
C ASP A 127 8.17 -5.59 -5.56
N PHE A 128 7.29 -6.38 -6.18
CA PHE A 128 5.84 -6.14 -6.17
C PHE A 128 5.11 -7.29 -5.47
N LEU A 129 4.41 -6.97 -4.38
CA LEU A 129 3.63 -7.93 -3.58
C LEU A 129 2.16 -7.52 -3.53
N HIS A 130 1.26 -8.45 -3.83
CA HIS A 130 -0.18 -8.27 -3.67
C HIS A 130 -0.78 -9.44 -2.88
N GLY A 131 -1.31 -9.17 -1.69
CA GLY A 131 -1.92 -10.16 -0.79
C GLY A 131 -3.15 -10.80 -1.42
N GLY A 132 -4.15 -10.00 -1.75
CA GLY A 132 -5.34 -10.48 -2.45
C GLY A 132 -6.58 -10.40 -1.59
N SER A 133 -7.14 -11.53 -1.17
CA SER A 133 -8.27 -11.56 -0.25
C SER A 133 -7.99 -12.51 0.90
N GLY A 134 -8.22 -12.05 2.12
CA GLY A 134 -7.83 -12.74 3.34
C GLY A 134 -7.06 -11.78 4.24
N ASP A 135 -6.67 -12.26 5.41
CA ASP A 135 -5.84 -11.47 6.33
C ASP A 135 -4.37 -11.77 6.01
N ASP A 136 -3.73 -10.93 5.20
CA ASP A 136 -2.43 -11.21 4.60
C ASP A 136 -1.26 -10.60 5.38
N THR A 137 -0.06 -11.17 5.20
CA THR A 137 1.22 -10.63 5.68
C THR A 137 2.17 -10.43 4.52
N LEU A 138 2.59 -9.19 4.28
CA LEU A 138 3.49 -8.81 3.19
C LEU A 138 4.75 -8.16 3.76
N LEU A 139 5.91 -8.67 3.34
CA LEU A 139 7.23 -8.17 3.70
C LEU A 139 7.99 -7.83 2.42
N GLY A 140 8.33 -6.55 2.21
CA GLY A 140 9.14 -6.09 1.08
C GLY A 140 10.56 -6.61 1.19
N GLY A 141 11.37 -5.99 2.03
CA GLY A 141 12.73 -6.43 2.32
C GLY A 141 13.76 -5.33 2.07
N GLU A 142 14.82 -5.63 1.34
CA GLU A 142 15.80 -4.64 0.89
C GLU A 142 15.46 -4.19 -0.53
N GLY A 143 15.25 -2.90 -0.77
CA GLY A 143 14.93 -2.37 -2.10
C GLY A 143 13.64 -1.56 -2.06
N ASN A 144 13.25 -0.97 -3.19
CA ASN A 144 12.09 -0.10 -3.26
C ASN A 144 10.88 -0.91 -3.68
N ASP A 145 10.09 -1.33 -2.70
CA ASP A 145 9.04 -2.29 -2.87
C ASP A 145 7.67 -1.64 -3.06
N THR A 146 6.75 -2.37 -3.68
CA THR A 146 5.33 -2.00 -3.77
C THR A 146 4.47 -3.10 -3.17
N LEU A 147 3.83 -2.80 -2.04
CA LEU A 147 3.00 -3.75 -1.28
C LEU A 147 1.54 -3.32 -1.31
N ILE A 148 0.66 -4.24 -1.69
CA ILE A 148 -0.79 -4.03 -1.72
C ILE A 148 -1.46 -5.14 -0.90
N GLY A 149 -2.08 -4.79 0.22
CA GLY A 149 -2.72 -5.79 1.10
C GLY A 149 -3.90 -6.46 0.41
N GLY A 150 -4.88 -5.67 -0.01
CA GLY A 150 -6.11 -6.17 -0.61
C GLY A 150 -7.26 -6.28 0.40
N ARG A 151 -8.12 -7.28 0.26
CA ARG A 151 -9.32 -7.40 1.08
C ARG A 151 -9.03 -8.20 2.34
N GLY A 152 -8.94 -7.52 3.47
CA GLY A 152 -8.91 -8.16 4.78
C GLY A 152 -8.05 -7.34 5.73
N ASN A 153 -7.75 -7.89 6.89
CA ASN A 153 -6.88 -7.23 7.86
C ASN A 153 -5.44 -7.61 7.54
N ASP A 154 -4.76 -6.74 6.82
CA ASP A 154 -3.43 -7.02 6.30
C ASP A 154 -2.36 -6.37 7.17
N TRP A 155 -1.19 -7.00 7.24
CA TRP A 155 0.02 -6.42 7.79
C TRP A 155 1.08 -6.28 6.69
N LEU A 156 1.52 -5.05 6.45
CA LEU A 156 2.49 -4.71 5.40
C LEU A 156 3.72 -4.08 6.06
N SER A 157 4.91 -4.55 5.70
CA SER A 157 6.17 -3.94 6.11
C SER A 157 7.12 -3.77 4.91
N GLY A 158 7.52 -2.53 4.62
CA GLY A 158 8.46 -2.21 3.53
C GLY A 158 9.89 -2.65 3.84
N HIS A 159 10.33 -2.42 5.08
CA HIS A 159 11.67 -2.68 5.59
C HIS A 159 12.72 -1.64 5.18
N ASP A 160 13.66 -1.93 4.29
CA ASP A 160 14.75 -1.01 3.94
C ASP A 160 14.59 -0.58 2.46
N GLY A 161 14.28 0.68 2.18
CA GLY A 161 14.10 1.20 0.83
C GLY A 161 13.08 2.32 0.77
N ASP A 162 12.91 2.98 -0.38
CA ASP A 162 11.83 3.96 -0.55
C ASP A 162 10.57 3.21 -1.05
N ASP A 163 9.70 2.78 -0.13
CA ASP A 163 8.63 1.83 -0.40
C ASP A 163 7.27 2.48 -0.70
N VAL A 164 6.35 1.72 -1.31
CA VAL A 164 4.96 2.10 -1.53
C VAL A 164 4.03 1.06 -0.92
N LEU A 165 3.33 1.41 0.16
CA LEU A 165 2.42 0.53 0.87
C LEU A 165 0.98 1.01 0.70
N ILE A 166 0.09 0.10 0.29
CA ILE A 166 -1.32 0.41 0.02
C ILE A 166 -2.22 -0.53 0.81
N ALA A 167 -2.95 0.05 1.75
CA ALA A 167 -4.01 -0.63 2.47
C ALA A 167 -5.15 -0.96 1.50
N GLY A 168 -5.69 -2.17 1.58
CA GLY A 168 -6.86 -2.51 0.78
C GLY A 168 -8.19 -2.34 1.56
N PRO A 169 -9.32 -2.57 0.88
CA PRO A 169 -10.62 -2.19 1.41
C PRO A 169 -11.16 -3.18 2.46
N ASN A 170 -12.03 -2.66 3.34
CA ASN A 170 -12.88 -3.44 4.26
C ASN A 170 -12.20 -4.17 5.43
N GLY A 171 -10.89 -3.97 5.66
CA GLY A 171 -10.19 -4.46 6.86
C GLY A 171 -9.55 -3.36 7.69
N MET A 172 -8.97 -3.76 8.83
CA MET A 172 -8.06 -2.93 9.61
C MET A 172 -6.64 -3.33 9.24
N ASN A 173 -5.95 -2.47 8.50
CA ASN A 173 -4.58 -2.75 8.04
C ASN A 173 -3.55 -2.06 8.93
N ASP A 174 -2.37 -2.65 9.01
CA ASP A 174 -1.21 -2.10 9.71
C ASP A 174 -0.04 -2.01 8.72
N LEU A 175 0.35 -0.78 8.39
CA LEU A 175 1.37 -0.45 7.39
C LEU A 175 2.58 0.15 8.11
N ASP A 176 3.75 -0.45 7.91
CA ASP A 176 5.03 0.00 8.44
C ASP A 176 6.01 0.22 7.27
N GLY A 177 6.33 1.48 6.95
CA GLY A 177 7.26 1.81 5.88
C GLY A 177 8.65 1.24 6.17
N GLY A 178 9.22 1.62 7.31
CA GLY A 178 10.47 1.08 7.80
C GLY A 178 11.58 2.10 7.71
N ARG A 179 12.60 1.88 6.89
CA ARG A 179 13.67 2.84 6.61
C ARG A 179 13.60 3.28 5.17
N GLY A 180 13.65 4.58 4.95
CA GLY A 180 13.64 5.17 3.63
C GLY A 180 12.56 6.23 3.57
N ASN A 181 12.26 6.71 2.37
CA ASN A 181 11.22 7.73 2.18
C ASN A 181 10.00 7.06 1.57
N ASP A 182 9.08 6.66 2.43
CA ASP A 182 8.02 5.75 2.08
C ASP A 182 6.74 6.49 1.70
N VAL A 183 5.88 5.82 0.92
CA VAL A 183 4.54 6.31 0.59
C VAL A 183 3.51 5.34 1.13
N LEU A 184 2.82 5.74 2.19
CA LEU A 184 1.79 4.94 2.83
C LEU A 184 0.41 5.47 2.47
N ILE A 185 -0.42 4.61 1.88
CA ILE A 185 -1.76 4.96 1.42
C ILE A 185 -2.79 4.13 2.17
N GLY A 186 -3.56 4.81 3.02
CA GLY A 186 -4.73 4.23 3.67
C GLY A 186 -5.91 4.07 2.70
N HIS A 187 -7.03 3.56 3.21
CA HIS A 187 -8.25 3.38 2.44
C HIS A 187 -9.46 4.04 3.13
N ASP A 188 -10.39 4.61 2.36
CA ASP A 188 -11.67 5.09 2.90
C ASP A 188 -12.59 3.92 3.24
N GLY A 189 -12.54 3.48 4.48
CA GLY A 189 -13.34 2.37 4.97
C GLY A 189 -14.17 2.70 6.20
N PRO A 190 -15.07 1.79 6.59
CA PRO A 190 -15.68 1.83 7.93
C PRO A 190 -14.72 1.39 9.04
N ARG A 191 -13.49 0.97 8.68
CA ARG A 191 -12.45 0.49 9.57
C ARG A 191 -11.24 1.39 9.42
N MET A 192 -10.60 1.66 10.55
CA MET A 192 -9.36 2.43 10.62
C MET A 192 -8.17 1.54 10.26
N ASN A 193 -7.17 2.14 9.62
CA ASN A 193 -5.85 1.58 9.40
C ASN A 193 -4.82 2.28 10.32
N TRP A 194 -3.70 1.61 10.57
CA TRP A 194 -2.51 2.18 11.15
C TRP A 194 -1.46 2.39 10.07
N LEU A 195 -0.93 3.60 9.98
CA LEU A 195 0.15 3.98 9.07
C LEU A 195 1.33 4.46 9.93
N HIS A 196 2.45 3.78 9.82
CA HIS A 196 3.72 4.09 10.48
C HIS A 196 4.76 4.37 9.40
N GLY A 197 5.20 5.62 9.27
CA GLY A 197 6.23 6.02 8.32
C GLY A 197 7.55 5.30 8.61
N GLY A 198 8.17 5.66 9.74
CA GLY A 198 9.37 4.97 10.22
C GLY A 198 10.56 5.90 10.32
N GLU A 199 11.72 5.47 9.82
CA GLU A 199 12.90 6.31 9.65
C GLU A 199 12.94 6.88 8.22
N GLY A 200 12.91 8.20 8.07
CA GLY A 200 13.08 8.89 6.79
C GLY A 200 11.98 9.91 6.54
N ASP A 201 11.97 10.54 5.37
CA ASP A 201 11.02 11.61 5.06
C ASP A 201 9.79 11.03 4.35
N ASP A 202 8.79 10.61 5.11
CA ASP A 202 7.69 9.79 4.59
C ASP A 202 6.51 10.62 4.07
N THR A 203 5.71 10.04 3.18
CA THR A 203 4.45 10.62 2.69
C THR A 203 3.28 9.73 3.06
N LEU A 204 2.44 10.21 3.98
CA LEU A 204 1.28 9.48 4.47
C LEU A 204 0.00 10.07 3.91
N HIS A 205 -0.78 9.23 3.23
CA HIS A 205 -2.13 9.49 2.73
C HIS A 205 -3.17 8.74 3.58
N PRO A 206 -3.47 9.20 4.81
CA PRO A 206 -4.45 8.52 5.65
C PRO A 206 -5.85 8.61 5.03
N GLY A 207 -6.58 7.49 5.12
CA GLY A 207 -7.99 7.41 4.78
C GLY A 207 -8.90 7.87 5.93
N SER A 208 -10.20 7.74 5.68
CA SER A 208 -11.23 8.06 6.66
C SER A 208 -11.06 7.30 7.98
N GLY A 209 -10.86 8.03 9.08
CA GLY A 209 -10.74 7.47 10.43
C GLY A 209 -9.40 6.80 10.75
N ASP A 210 -8.44 6.82 9.82
CA ASP A 210 -7.13 6.19 9.98
C ASP A 210 -6.28 6.88 11.05
N PHE A 211 -5.29 6.15 11.54
CA PHE A 211 -4.30 6.62 12.48
C PHE A 211 -2.92 6.65 11.80
N ALA A 212 -2.26 7.80 11.82
CA ALA A 212 -1.00 8.04 11.14
C ALA A 212 0.07 8.56 12.10
N GLU A 213 1.24 7.95 12.03
CA GLU A 213 2.49 8.33 12.70
C GLU A 213 3.58 8.47 11.65
N GLY A 214 4.20 9.64 11.54
CA GLY A 214 5.35 9.84 10.65
C GLY A 214 6.62 9.24 11.25
N GLN A 215 6.76 9.33 12.57
CA GLN A 215 7.90 8.92 13.36
C GLN A 215 9.13 9.81 13.17
N ALA A 216 10.18 9.33 12.52
CA ALA A 216 11.48 9.97 12.51
C ALA A 216 11.85 10.50 11.13
N GLY A 217 11.67 11.79 10.90
CA GLY A 217 12.12 12.46 9.70
C GLY A 217 11.30 13.72 9.45
N ALA A 218 11.32 14.23 8.22
CA ALA A 218 10.46 15.33 7.82
C ALA A 218 9.26 14.81 7.03
N ASP A 219 8.20 14.47 7.73
CA ASP A 219 7.09 13.72 7.16
C ASP A 219 6.04 14.64 6.52
N LEU A 220 5.36 14.14 5.50
CA LEU A 220 4.28 14.80 4.78
C LEU A 220 2.96 14.06 5.01
N PHE A 221 2.03 14.72 5.70
CA PHE A 221 0.66 14.24 5.83
C PHE A 221 -0.22 14.86 4.75
N VAL A 222 -0.68 14.04 3.81
CA VAL A 222 -1.55 14.46 2.71
C VAL A 222 -3.01 14.21 3.08
N LEU A 223 -3.71 15.29 3.38
CA LEU A 223 -5.09 15.31 3.80
C LEU A 223 -6.01 15.75 2.67
N ARG A 224 -7.27 15.38 2.78
CA ARG A 224 -8.33 15.79 1.85
C ARG A 224 -9.62 16.09 2.58
N ASP A 225 -10.50 16.84 1.93
CA ASP A 225 -11.86 17.05 2.44
C ASP A 225 -12.80 15.90 2.02
N GLY A 226 -13.96 15.81 2.66
CA GLY A 226 -15.03 14.87 2.28
C GLY A 226 -14.91 13.47 2.88
N MET A 227 -13.98 13.24 3.80
CA MET A 227 -13.89 11.97 4.55
C MET A 227 -15.06 11.83 5.53
N THR A 228 -15.48 10.59 5.81
CA THR A 228 -16.57 10.33 6.76
C THR A 228 -16.16 10.60 8.19
N GLU A 229 -14.91 10.27 8.53
CA GLU A 229 -14.26 10.56 9.80
C GLU A 229 -12.86 11.11 9.53
N ALA A 230 -12.48 12.16 10.26
CA ALA A 230 -11.15 12.74 10.12
C ALA A 230 -10.08 11.79 10.67
N PRO A 231 -8.97 11.56 9.94
CA PRO A 231 -7.86 10.77 10.43
C PRO A 231 -7.22 11.44 11.65
N ILE A 232 -6.51 10.62 12.41
CA ILE A 232 -5.75 11.01 13.59
C ILE A 232 -4.27 11.03 13.20
N ILE A 233 -3.63 12.18 13.41
CA ILE A 233 -2.17 12.34 13.29
C ILE A 233 -1.61 12.38 14.71
N ALA A 234 -0.72 11.45 15.04
CA ALA A 234 -0.38 11.18 16.42
C ALA A 234 0.84 11.95 16.94
N ASP A 235 1.85 12.16 16.10
CA ASP A 235 3.18 12.60 16.51
C ASP A 235 3.72 13.87 15.82
N PHE A 236 2.90 14.52 14.99
CA PHE A 236 3.26 15.71 14.21
C PHE A 236 4.17 16.73 14.94
N ASP A 237 5.32 17.04 14.33
CA ASP A 237 6.25 18.10 14.71
C ASP A 237 6.35 19.16 13.61
N ALA A 238 5.78 20.35 13.85
CA ALA A 238 5.79 21.46 12.89
C ALA A 238 7.19 22.00 12.54
N ALA A 239 8.24 21.62 13.28
CA ALA A 239 9.62 21.96 12.93
C ALA A 239 10.10 21.18 11.69
N GLU A 240 9.67 19.93 11.55
CA GLU A 240 10.18 18.96 10.57
C GLU A 240 9.06 18.64 9.56
N ASP A 241 7.89 18.28 10.06
CA ASP A 241 6.75 17.76 9.28
C ASP A 241 5.93 18.83 8.58
N ARG A 242 5.19 18.41 7.56
CA ARG A 242 4.32 19.25 6.73
C ARG A 242 2.96 18.61 6.56
N ILE A 243 1.96 19.48 6.31
CA ILE A 243 0.61 19.07 5.96
C ILE A 243 0.28 19.67 4.60
N GLU A 244 -0.10 18.82 3.67
CA GLU A 244 -0.76 19.20 2.43
C GLU A 244 -2.26 18.92 2.55
N LEU A 245 -3.08 19.93 2.28
CA LEU A 245 -4.53 19.83 2.29
C LEU A 245 -5.06 19.99 0.88
N HIS A 246 -5.50 18.88 0.32
CA HIS A 246 -6.07 18.82 -1.02
C HIS A 246 -7.56 19.13 -0.98
N LEU A 247 -7.96 20.20 -1.65
CA LEU A 247 -9.34 20.66 -1.73
C LEU A 247 -9.83 20.65 -3.18
N PRO A 248 -11.11 20.37 -3.44
CA PRO A 248 -11.74 20.61 -4.75
C PRO A 248 -11.48 22.04 -5.25
N ASP A 249 -11.27 22.21 -6.55
CA ASP A 249 -10.94 23.52 -7.17
C ASP A 249 -11.94 24.64 -6.80
N ASP A 250 -13.23 24.31 -6.71
CA ASP A 250 -14.29 25.25 -6.34
C ASP A 250 -14.25 25.66 -4.86
N MET A 251 -13.65 24.84 -4.01
CA MET A 251 -13.43 25.09 -2.59
C MET A 251 -12.09 25.76 -2.31
N ALA A 252 -11.03 25.44 -3.06
CA ALA A 252 -9.66 25.87 -2.75
C ALA A 252 -9.48 27.40 -2.61
N GLU A 253 -10.29 28.20 -3.33
CA GLU A 253 -10.24 29.68 -3.24
C GLU A 253 -11.16 30.28 -2.15
N THR A 254 -12.13 29.53 -1.65
CA THR A 254 -13.20 30.06 -0.77
C THR A 254 -13.29 29.42 0.60
N ALA A 255 -12.70 28.24 0.76
CA ALA A 255 -12.70 27.46 1.99
C ALA A 255 -12.05 28.23 3.14
N VAL A 256 -12.68 28.15 4.31
CA VAL A 256 -12.11 28.66 5.55
C VAL A 256 -11.35 27.53 6.24
N VAL A 257 -10.03 27.62 6.21
CA VAL A 257 -9.14 26.72 6.97
C VAL A 257 -8.85 27.32 8.34
N ASP A 258 -9.15 26.58 9.40
CA ASP A 258 -8.86 26.98 10.77
C ASP A 258 -8.37 25.83 11.65
N LEU A 259 -7.78 26.21 12.79
CA LEU A 259 -7.38 25.28 13.84
C LEU A 259 -8.25 25.50 15.08
N HIS A 260 -8.82 24.42 15.61
CA HIS A 260 -9.69 24.46 16.78
C HIS A 260 -9.27 23.43 17.81
N ARG A 261 -9.04 23.86 19.05
CA ARG A 261 -8.77 22.92 20.13
C ARG A 261 -10.07 22.48 20.77
N ASP A 262 -10.34 21.18 20.72
CA ASP A 262 -11.52 20.59 21.36
C ASP A 262 -11.34 20.52 22.88
N THR A 263 -12.41 20.17 23.58
CA THR A 263 -12.52 20.09 25.04
C THR A 263 -11.58 19.06 25.67
N ASP A 264 -11.17 18.03 24.92
CA ASP A 264 -10.20 17.03 25.34
C ASP A 264 -8.73 17.47 25.11
N GLY A 265 -8.53 18.63 24.46
CA GLY A 265 -7.22 19.18 24.15
C GLY A 265 -6.69 18.85 22.75
N THR A 266 -7.37 17.96 22.01
CA THR A 266 -7.03 17.60 20.63
C THR A 266 -7.12 18.82 19.72
N LEU A 267 -6.16 19.00 18.82
CA LEU A 267 -6.22 20.06 17.82
C LEU A 267 -6.92 19.53 16.58
N LEU A 268 -8.00 20.19 16.16
CA LEU A 268 -8.72 19.89 14.94
C LEU A 268 -8.25 20.83 13.85
N LEU A 269 -7.79 20.28 12.73
CA LEU A 269 -7.69 21.01 11.47
C LEU A 269 -9.07 20.95 10.80
N ARG A 270 -9.61 22.11 10.45
CA ARG A 270 -10.96 22.22 9.91
C ARG A 270 -11.02 22.97 8.61
N VAL A 271 -11.94 22.54 7.75
CA VAL A 271 -12.34 23.18 6.50
C VAL A 271 -13.83 23.49 6.61
N ASP A 272 -14.21 24.76 6.52
CA ASP A 272 -15.59 25.23 6.65
C ASP A 272 -16.31 24.72 7.92
N GLY A 273 -15.54 24.52 9.00
CA GLY A 273 -16.02 24.05 10.30
C GLY A 273 -16.08 22.53 10.45
N HIS A 274 -15.80 21.77 9.40
CA HIS A 274 -15.70 20.30 9.41
C HIS A 274 -14.26 19.87 9.66
N ALA A 275 -14.04 18.88 10.55
CA ALA A 275 -12.69 18.38 10.81
C ALA A 275 -12.20 17.54 9.62
N VAL A 276 -10.98 17.81 9.17
CA VAL A 276 -10.26 17.05 8.15
C VAL A 276 -9.02 16.34 8.70
N ALA A 277 -8.57 16.70 9.89
CA ALA A 277 -7.63 15.91 10.69
C ALA A 277 -7.75 16.23 12.19
N ARG A 278 -7.35 15.27 13.00
CA ARG A 278 -7.26 15.35 14.46
C ARG A 278 -5.82 15.14 14.88
N LEU A 279 -5.17 16.18 15.39
CA LEU A 279 -3.78 16.13 15.82
C LEU A 279 -3.73 15.91 17.34
N LEU A 280 -3.14 14.78 17.76
CA LEU A 280 -2.89 14.47 19.17
C LEU A 280 -1.68 15.24 19.71
N GLN A 281 -0.67 15.41 18.86
CA GLN A 281 0.43 16.33 19.03
C GLN A 281 0.38 17.35 17.90
N ASP A 282 0.49 18.64 18.22
CA ASP A 282 0.39 19.70 17.21
C ASP A 282 1.72 20.30 16.78
N GLY A 283 2.82 20.01 17.49
CA GLY A 283 4.15 20.54 17.17
C GLY A 283 4.25 22.07 17.12
N GLY A 284 3.22 22.81 17.56
CA GLY A 284 3.13 24.27 17.33
C GLY A 284 2.60 24.70 15.95
N LEU A 285 1.91 23.81 15.22
CA LEU A 285 1.29 24.03 13.92
C LEU A 285 0.49 25.33 13.88
N ARG A 286 0.66 26.09 12.79
CA ARG A 286 -0.14 27.27 12.48
C ARG A 286 -0.81 27.09 11.13
N VAL A 287 -1.94 27.78 10.95
CA VAL A 287 -2.69 27.77 9.67
C VAL A 287 -1.80 28.15 8.49
N GLY A 288 -0.83 29.06 8.68
CA GLY A 288 0.08 29.48 7.62
C GLY A 288 1.14 28.45 7.21
N ASP A 289 1.28 27.37 7.97
CA ASP A 289 2.23 26.28 7.68
C ASP A 289 1.58 25.18 6.82
N ILE A 290 0.25 25.23 6.63
CA ILE A 290 -0.52 24.26 5.85
C ILE A 290 -0.51 24.67 4.39
N LEU A 291 -0.09 23.75 3.52
CA LEU A 291 -0.12 23.96 2.08
C LEU A 291 -1.48 23.53 1.52
N ILE A 292 -2.26 24.49 1.01
CA ILE A 292 -3.52 24.19 0.33
C ILE A 292 -3.21 23.87 -1.14
N VAL A 293 -3.63 22.68 -1.60
CA VAL A 293 -3.42 22.19 -2.95
C VAL A 293 -4.76 22.03 -3.67
N PRO A 294 -5.04 22.76 -4.76
CA PRO A 294 -6.24 22.55 -5.56
C PRO A 294 -6.18 21.19 -6.29
N GLN A 295 -7.25 20.41 -6.21
CA GLN A 295 -7.41 19.17 -6.98
C GLN A 295 -7.92 19.50 -8.38
N ASN A 296 -7.00 19.53 -9.37
CA ASN A 296 -7.38 19.61 -10.77
C ASN A 296 -8.27 18.40 -11.12
N THR A 297 -9.55 18.66 -11.41
CA THR A 297 -10.49 17.67 -11.96
C THR A 297 -10.16 17.29 -13.40
#